data_AF-A0A9W7BBE2-F1
#
_entry.id   AF-A0A9W7BBE2-F1
#
_cell.length_a   1.000
_cell.length_b   1.000
_cell.length_c   1.000
_cell.angle_alpha   90.00
_cell.angle_beta   90.00
_cell.angle_gamma   90.00
#
_symmetry.space_group_name_H-M   'P 1'
#
loop_
_entity.id
_entity.type
_entity.pdbx_description
1 polymer ?
#
loop_
_entity_poly.entity_id
_entity_poly.type
_entity_poly.pdbx_seq_one_letter_code
_entity_poly.pdbx_strand_id
1 'polypeptide(L)'
;MTALIVLCACVIAVVDSYGLAKAGEMAKPSNLVSCVAQQRREFLRRASVLVSVTSVAAPGAALAAPPTSVIAEELGYFPVSGRDGELQYVPARVRGQSTDQAVALAKHLNKKGVVMYSAFWCPHCRNQREMFGRDAWKEMTWVECGKGGVGRDERRCKNVDGFPTFLSGKNEVGSGEMSLAKLAELSGFAGFDEKLEPERDLSGSGSCR
;
A
#
# COMPACT_ATOMS: atom_id res chain seq x y z
N MET A 1 16.55 21.62 68.43
CA MET A 1 16.83 22.46 67.24
C MET A 1 16.08 21.83 66.06
N THR A 2 14.75 21.73 66.08
CA THR A 2 13.71 22.69 65.62
C THR A 2 13.77 23.09 64.13
N ALA A 3 12.59 22.96 63.49
CA ALA A 3 12.11 23.35 62.14
C ALA A 3 12.04 22.16 61.15
N LEU A 4 10.91 21.51 60.81
CA LEU A 4 9.46 21.81 60.83
C LEU A 4 9.04 22.95 59.88
N ILE A 5 8.01 22.65 59.06
CA ILE A 5 7.15 23.51 58.20
C ILE A 5 7.50 23.48 56.69
N VAL A 6 6.62 23.24 55.70
CA VAL A 6 5.25 22.70 55.59
C VAL A 6 4.82 22.78 54.09
N LEU A 7 3.88 21.91 53.68
CA LEU A 7 3.00 21.98 52.48
C LEU A 7 3.67 21.83 51.09
N CYS A 8 3.12 21.09 50.12
CA CYS A 8 1.70 20.84 49.85
C CYS A 8 1.49 19.45 49.23
N ALA A 9 0.60 18.67 49.86
CA ALA A 9 0.02 17.47 49.29
C ALA A 9 -1.23 17.86 48.48
N CYS A 10 -1.40 17.26 47.30
CA CYS A 10 -2.70 17.22 46.63
C CYS A 10 -2.95 15.78 46.18
N VAL A 11 -3.56 15.01 47.06
CA VAL A 11 -4.31 13.79 46.75
C VAL A 11 -5.72 14.06 47.27
N ILE A 12 -6.74 13.80 46.46
CA ILE A 12 -7.98 13.06 46.81
C ILE A 12 -9.05 13.27 45.73
N ALA A 13 -9.55 12.11 45.24
CA ALA A 13 -10.88 11.81 44.68
C ALA A 13 -11.27 12.44 43.33
N VAL A 14 -12.02 11.79 42.44
CA VAL A 14 -13.19 10.93 42.66
C VAL A 14 -13.29 9.84 41.57
N VAL A 15 -13.67 8.66 42.03
CA VAL A 15 -14.07 7.45 41.30
C VAL A 15 -15.46 7.59 40.65
N ASP A 16 -15.65 6.83 39.57
CA ASP A 16 -16.89 6.26 39.03
C ASP A 16 -18.18 7.11 38.98
N SER A 17 -18.69 7.28 37.75
CA SER A 17 -20.11 7.47 37.51
C SER A 17 -20.51 6.71 36.25
N TYR A 18 -21.06 5.52 36.49
CA TYR A 18 -21.96 4.81 35.59
C TYR A 18 -23.06 5.76 35.07
N GLY A 19 -23.32 5.72 33.77
CA GLY A 19 -24.41 6.48 33.16
C GLY A 19 -24.72 5.99 31.76
N LEU A 20 -25.54 4.94 31.67
CA LEU A 20 -26.27 4.58 30.46
C LEU A 20 -27.04 5.80 29.92
N ALA A 21 -26.80 6.19 28.68
CA ALA A 21 -27.70 7.04 27.91
C ALA A 21 -28.23 6.25 26.71
N LYS A 22 -29.57 6.13 26.69
CA LYS A 22 -30.40 5.40 25.73
C LYS A 22 -30.29 5.92 24.30
N ALA A 23 -30.52 5.00 23.36
CA ALA A 23 -30.97 5.26 22.01
C ALA A 23 -32.23 6.13 21.99
N GLY A 24 -32.25 7.12 21.09
CA GLY A 24 -33.39 7.96 20.76
C GLY A 24 -33.48 8.11 19.25
N GLU A 25 -34.63 7.73 18.72
CA GLU A 25 -35.01 7.67 17.32
C GLU A 25 -35.57 9.01 16.81
N MET A 26 -35.71 9.12 15.47
CA MET A 26 -36.54 10.05 14.69
C MET A 26 -36.02 11.49 14.48
N ALA A 27 -35.69 11.84 13.24
CA ALA A 27 -36.68 12.33 12.26
C ALA A 27 -36.00 12.92 11.01
N LYS A 28 -36.53 12.52 9.86
CA LYS A 28 -36.20 12.97 8.50
C LYS A 28 -36.83 14.34 8.24
N PRO A 29 -36.21 15.19 7.39
CA PRO A 29 -37.02 16.04 6.53
C PRO A 29 -36.64 15.84 5.06
N SER A 30 -37.62 15.33 4.34
CA SER A 30 -37.72 15.31 2.89
C SER A 30 -38.23 16.66 2.36
N ASN A 31 -37.74 17.01 1.18
CA ASN A 31 -38.36 17.88 0.18
C ASN A 31 -38.56 19.37 0.53
N LEU A 32 -37.79 20.22 -0.16
CA LEU A 32 -38.30 21.50 -0.68
C LEU A 32 -37.50 21.87 -1.93
N VAL A 33 -38.02 21.39 -3.06
CA VAL A 33 -37.78 21.97 -4.38
C VAL A 33 -38.80 23.08 -4.56
N SER A 34 -38.37 24.31 -4.81
CA SER A 34 -38.91 25.11 -5.92
C SER A 34 -38.22 26.47 -6.07
N CYS A 35 -37.87 26.74 -7.32
CA CYS A 35 -38.07 28.00 -8.06
C CYS A 35 -37.67 29.33 -7.39
N VAL A 36 -36.80 30.07 -8.07
CA VAL A 36 -37.19 31.19 -8.95
C VAL A 36 -35.91 31.67 -9.63
N ALA A 37 -35.76 31.32 -10.91
CA ALA A 37 -35.04 32.17 -11.84
C ALA A 37 -35.77 33.52 -11.89
N GLN A 38 -35.03 34.63 -12.06
CA GLN A 38 -35.34 35.73 -12.99
C GLN A 38 -35.00 37.15 -12.45
N GLN A 39 -34.11 37.80 -13.23
CA GLN A 39 -33.91 39.24 -13.48
C GLN A 39 -33.13 40.14 -12.50
N ARG A 40 -32.07 40.74 -13.04
CA ARG A 40 -32.16 42.11 -13.57
C ARG A 40 -31.14 42.37 -14.67
N ARG A 41 -31.66 42.58 -15.89
CA ARG A 41 -31.00 43.35 -16.96
C ARG A 41 -31.12 44.84 -16.64
N GLU A 42 -30.36 45.65 -17.38
CA GLU A 42 -30.31 47.12 -17.41
C GLU A 42 -29.11 47.73 -16.67
N PHE A 43 -27.94 47.68 -17.31
CA PHE A 43 -27.04 48.84 -17.32
C PHE A 43 -26.24 48.86 -18.62
N LEU A 44 -26.93 49.08 -19.75
CA LEU A 44 -26.30 49.57 -20.97
C LEU A 44 -25.88 51.02 -20.74
N ARG A 45 -24.69 51.23 -20.18
CA ARG A 45 -24.04 52.53 -20.21
C ARG A 45 -22.87 52.47 -21.18
N ARG A 46 -23.13 53.07 -22.34
CA ARG A 46 -22.19 53.45 -23.40
C ARG A 46 -20.79 53.76 -22.86
N ALA A 47 -19.81 52.98 -23.27
CA ALA A 47 -18.43 53.40 -23.36
C ALA A 47 -17.81 52.67 -24.57
N SER A 48 -17.56 53.43 -25.63
CA SER A 48 -16.80 53.00 -26.79
C SER A 48 -15.36 52.74 -26.34
N VAL A 49 -15.03 51.47 -26.06
CA VAL A 49 -13.66 51.06 -25.75
C VAL A 49 -13.04 50.51 -27.03
N LEU A 50 -11.96 51.17 -27.46
CA LEU A 50 -11.09 50.73 -28.55
C LEU A 50 -10.62 49.30 -28.26
N VAL A 51 -10.99 48.34 -29.12
CA VAL A 51 -10.49 46.97 -29.04
C VAL A 51 -9.07 46.97 -29.58
N SER A 52 -8.09 47.18 -28.70
CA SER A 52 -6.70 46.87 -29.01
C SER A 52 -6.58 45.36 -29.21
N VAL A 53 -6.25 44.93 -30.43
CA VAL A 53 -5.93 43.53 -30.73
C VAL A 53 -4.60 43.20 -30.06
N THR A 54 -4.64 42.82 -28.79
CA THR A 54 -3.50 42.17 -28.14
C THR A 54 -3.45 40.75 -28.67
N SER A 55 -2.37 40.41 -29.37
CA SER A 55 -2.05 39.06 -29.78
C SER A 55 -2.19 38.12 -28.58
N VAL A 56 -3.13 37.17 -28.66
CA VAL A 56 -3.22 36.08 -27.69
C VAL A 56 -1.97 35.24 -27.88
N ALA A 57 -0.97 35.44 -27.02
CA ALA A 57 0.09 34.46 -26.84
C ALA A 57 -0.59 33.18 -26.38
N ALA A 58 -0.61 32.16 -27.24
CA ALA A 58 -1.09 30.85 -26.85
C ALA A 58 -0.30 30.40 -25.61
N PRO A 59 -0.96 30.00 -24.51
CA PRO A 59 -0.24 29.38 -23.41
C PRO A 59 0.49 28.17 -23.96
N GLY A 60 1.81 28.21 -23.90
CA GLY A 60 2.66 27.08 -24.25
C GLY A 60 2.15 25.85 -23.51
N ALA A 61 2.07 24.73 -24.22
CA ALA A 61 1.67 23.46 -23.67
C ALA A 61 2.53 23.14 -22.43
N ALA A 62 1.99 23.42 -21.25
CA ALA A 62 2.51 22.86 -20.02
C ALA A 62 2.26 21.37 -20.13
N LEU A 63 3.32 20.58 -20.41
CA LEU A 63 3.31 19.15 -20.15
C LEU A 63 3.12 18.98 -18.65
N ALA A 64 1.85 18.97 -18.21
CA ALA A 64 1.48 18.41 -16.93
C ALA A 64 1.73 16.91 -17.04
N ALA A 65 3.00 16.51 -16.91
CA ALA A 65 3.33 15.13 -16.65
C ALA A 65 2.50 14.73 -15.42
N PRO A 66 1.72 13.64 -15.48
CA PRO A 66 0.95 13.19 -14.33
C PRO A 66 1.92 13.08 -13.14
N PRO A 67 1.49 13.43 -11.92
CA PRO A 67 2.35 13.30 -10.76
C PRO A 67 2.89 11.87 -10.76
N THR A 68 4.22 11.73 -10.68
CA THR A 68 4.94 10.46 -10.81
C THR A 68 4.35 9.34 -9.94
N SER A 69 3.58 9.70 -8.90
CA SER A 69 2.77 8.79 -8.09
C SER A 69 1.76 7.96 -8.88
N VAL A 70 1.14 8.49 -9.94
CA VAL A 70 0.12 7.75 -10.72
C VAL A 70 0.76 6.68 -11.60
N ILE A 71 1.92 6.96 -12.18
CA ILE A 71 2.64 5.99 -13.04
C ILE A 71 3.22 4.85 -12.19
N ALA A 72 3.69 5.15 -10.98
CA ALA A 72 4.33 4.14 -10.14
C ALA A 72 3.34 3.09 -9.60
N GLU A 73 2.07 3.46 -9.42
CA GLU A 73 1.03 2.52 -9.00
C GLU A 73 0.68 1.51 -10.10
N GLU A 74 0.59 1.95 -11.35
CA GLU A 74 0.35 1.03 -12.48
C GLU A 74 1.52 0.07 -12.69
N LEU A 75 2.75 0.57 -12.60
CA LEU A 75 3.95 -0.24 -12.80
C LEU A 75 4.24 -1.19 -11.62
N GLY A 76 3.76 -0.87 -10.42
CA GLY A 76 3.95 -1.71 -9.23
C GLY A 76 5.35 -1.63 -8.62
N TYR A 77 6.13 -0.60 -8.95
CA TYR A 77 7.44 -0.31 -8.37
C TYR A 77 7.73 1.19 -8.40
N PHE A 78 8.59 1.64 -7.50
CA PHE A 78 8.85 3.06 -7.25
C PHE A 78 10.33 3.39 -7.49
N PRO A 79 10.64 4.48 -8.22
CA PRO A 79 12.00 4.98 -8.31
C PRO A 79 12.44 5.56 -6.96
N VAL A 80 13.68 5.31 -6.58
CA VAL A 80 14.35 5.88 -5.41
C VAL A 80 15.75 6.33 -5.80
N SER A 81 16.23 7.38 -5.14
CA SER A 81 17.62 7.84 -5.31
C SER A 81 18.54 7.05 -4.41
N GLY A 82 19.54 6.39 -5.00
CA GLY A 82 20.65 5.76 -4.32
C GLY A 82 21.51 6.78 -3.56
N ARG A 83 22.41 6.29 -2.70
CA ARG A 83 23.31 7.16 -1.90
C ARG A 83 24.31 7.92 -2.76
N ASP A 84 24.62 7.38 -3.93
CA ASP A 84 25.48 7.93 -4.98
C ASP A 84 24.70 8.74 -6.02
N GLY A 85 23.39 8.91 -5.84
CA GLY A 85 22.51 9.56 -6.81
C GLY A 85 22.09 8.67 -7.97
N GLU A 86 22.43 7.36 -7.96
CA GLU A 86 21.95 6.42 -8.96
C GLU A 86 20.44 6.22 -8.85
N LEU A 87 19.75 6.10 -9.99
CA LEU A 87 18.34 5.74 -10.02
C LEU A 87 18.18 4.24 -9.74
N GLN A 88 17.51 3.91 -8.65
CA GLN A 88 17.20 2.53 -8.26
C GLN A 88 15.70 2.35 -8.08
N TYR A 89 15.23 1.11 -8.00
CA TYR A 89 13.81 0.79 -7.90
C TYR A 89 13.51 -0.14 -6.74
N VAL A 90 12.38 0.10 -6.09
CA VAL A 90 11.83 -0.77 -5.04
C VAL A 90 10.48 -1.31 -5.49
N PRO A 91 10.17 -2.59 -5.21
CA PRO A 91 8.86 -3.12 -5.54
C PRO A 91 7.79 -2.49 -4.66
N ALA A 92 6.54 -2.50 -5.12
CA ALA A 92 5.41 -2.02 -4.32
C ALA A 92 5.34 -2.71 -2.96
N ARG A 93 4.87 -1.95 -1.96
CA ARG A 93 4.60 -2.48 -0.62
C ARG A 93 3.42 -3.44 -0.69
N VAL A 94 3.53 -4.54 0.04
CA VAL A 94 2.43 -5.49 0.19
C VAL A 94 1.27 -4.78 0.88
N ARG A 95 0.06 -4.87 0.32
CA ARG A 95 -1.14 -4.22 0.85
C ARG A 95 -2.02 -5.21 1.60
N GLY A 96 -2.09 -6.47 1.19
CA GLY A 96 -2.93 -7.50 1.82
C GLY A 96 -2.60 -7.79 3.28
N GLN A 97 -3.61 -8.11 4.08
CA GLN A 97 -3.39 -8.65 5.42
C GLN A 97 -2.95 -10.11 5.33
N SER A 98 -2.10 -10.54 6.27
CA SER A 98 -1.71 -11.95 6.37
C SER A 98 -2.70 -12.71 7.25
N THR A 99 -2.97 -13.96 6.90
CA THR A 99 -3.59 -14.93 7.80
C THR A 99 -2.55 -15.50 8.77
N ASP A 100 -3.02 -16.11 9.86
CA ASP A 100 -2.14 -16.81 10.80
C ASP A 100 -1.38 -17.96 10.13
N GLN A 101 -2.04 -18.69 9.21
CA GLN A 101 -1.40 -19.76 8.44
C GLN A 101 -0.31 -19.23 7.50
N ALA A 102 -0.54 -18.10 6.84
CA ALA A 102 0.46 -17.49 5.97
C ALA A 102 1.71 -17.07 6.77
N VAL A 103 1.53 -16.49 7.97
CA VAL A 103 2.64 -16.13 8.85
C VAL A 103 3.39 -17.39 9.32
N ALA A 104 2.67 -18.43 9.71
CA ALA A 104 3.28 -19.70 10.14
C ALA A 104 4.07 -20.37 9.00
N LEU A 105 3.51 -20.39 7.78
CA LEU A 105 4.17 -20.91 6.59
C LEU A 105 5.43 -20.11 6.25
N ALA A 106 5.37 -18.77 6.27
CA ALA A 106 6.53 -17.92 5.99
C ALA A 106 7.69 -18.18 6.98
N LYS A 107 7.38 -18.30 8.27
CA LYS A 107 8.36 -18.66 9.30
C LYS A 107 8.96 -20.05 9.07
N HIS A 108 8.14 -21.03 8.67
CA HIS A 108 8.61 -22.37 8.34
C HIS A 108 9.54 -22.38 7.13
N LEU A 109 9.18 -21.67 6.05
CA LEU A 109 10.00 -21.52 4.86
C LEU A 109 11.36 -20.91 5.22
N ASN A 110 11.37 -19.83 5.99
CA ASN A 110 12.61 -19.20 6.45
C ASN A 110 13.45 -20.14 7.32
N LYS A 111 12.83 -20.88 8.25
CA LYS A 111 13.51 -21.90 9.06
C LYS A 111 14.13 -23.03 8.22
N LYS A 112 13.51 -23.38 7.09
CA LYS A 112 14.06 -24.34 6.11
C LYS A 112 15.09 -23.73 5.16
N GLY A 113 15.44 -22.46 5.34
CA GLY A 113 16.38 -21.75 4.47
C GLY A 113 15.85 -21.58 3.05
N VAL A 114 14.53 -21.57 2.86
CA VAL A 114 13.91 -21.28 1.56
C VAL A 114 13.99 -19.79 1.32
N VAL A 115 14.55 -19.42 0.18
CA VAL A 115 14.74 -18.03 -0.26
C VAL A 115 14.00 -17.81 -1.56
N MET A 116 13.19 -16.76 -1.61
CA MET A 116 12.51 -16.35 -2.84
C MET A 116 13.41 -15.40 -3.65
N TYR A 117 13.76 -15.79 -4.86
CA TYR A 117 14.44 -14.94 -5.83
C TYR A 117 13.39 -14.23 -6.68
N SER A 118 13.50 -12.91 -6.78
CA SER A 118 12.49 -12.07 -7.43
C SER A 118 13.11 -10.89 -8.16
N ALA A 119 12.31 -10.24 -9.00
CA ALA A 119 12.64 -8.95 -9.58
C ALA A 119 11.60 -7.89 -9.18
N PHE A 120 12.02 -6.65 -8.92
CA PHE A 120 11.10 -5.61 -8.45
C PHE A 120 9.93 -5.31 -9.41
N TRP A 121 10.16 -5.49 -10.71
CA TRP A 121 9.21 -5.22 -11.79
C TRP A 121 8.34 -6.43 -12.15
N CYS A 122 8.58 -7.59 -11.53
CA CYS A 122 7.93 -8.84 -11.89
C CYS A 122 6.50 -8.89 -11.30
N PRO A 123 5.45 -8.94 -12.14
CA PRO A 123 4.06 -8.95 -11.67
C PRO A 123 3.73 -10.23 -10.88
N HIS A 124 4.24 -11.37 -11.31
CA HIS A 124 4.11 -12.65 -10.59
C HIS A 124 4.75 -12.62 -9.20
N CYS A 125 5.85 -11.89 -9.06
CA CYS A 125 6.54 -11.69 -7.81
C CYS A 125 5.73 -10.78 -6.88
N ARG A 126 5.10 -9.73 -7.42
CA ARG A 126 4.16 -8.89 -6.67
C ARG A 126 2.98 -9.71 -6.15
N ASN A 127 2.35 -10.49 -7.02
CA ASN A 127 1.23 -11.36 -6.67
C ASN A 127 1.61 -12.36 -5.57
N GLN A 128 2.74 -13.05 -5.72
CA GLN A 128 3.23 -13.99 -4.71
C GLN A 128 3.40 -13.32 -3.34
N ARG A 129 3.93 -12.09 -3.30
CA ARG A 129 4.08 -11.31 -2.06
C ARG A 129 2.74 -10.89 -1.47
N GLU A 130 1.80 -10.50 -2.32
CA GLU A 130 0.42 -10.19 -1.92
C GLU A 130 -0.32 -11.41 -1.38
N MET A 131 -0.05 -12.63 -1.88
CA MET A 131 -0.58 -13.89 -1.31
C MET A 131 -0.05 -14.17 0.09
N PHE A 132 1.19 -13.80 0.43
CA PHE A 132 1.66 -13.87 1.82
C PHE A 132 1.01 -12.79 2.70
N GLY A 133 0.80 -11.59 2.16
CA GLY A 133 0.33 -10.44 2.93
C GLY A 133 1.45 -9.82 3.78
N ARG A 134 1.14 -8.68 4.41
CA ARG A 134 2.15 -7.80 5.03
C ARG A 134 2.99 -8.45 6.11
N ASP A 135 2.39 -9.23 7.00
CA ASP A 135 3.10 -9.70 8.20
C ASP A 135 3.87 -10.97 7.91
N ALA A 136 3.32 -11.89 7.12
CA ALA A 136 4.03 -13.07 6.64
C ALA A 136 5.19 -12.69 5.71
N TRP A 137 5.01 -11.70 4.83
CA TRP A 137 6.08 -11.28 3.93
C TRP A 137 7.30 -10.71 4.66
N LYS A 138 7.14 -10.11 5.84
CA LYS A 138 8.26 -9.64 6.67
C LYS A 138 9.12 -10.79 7.21
N GLU A 139 8.53 -11.96 7.37
CA GLU A 139 9.22 -13.16 7.88
C GLU A 139 10.00 -13.89 6.76
N MET A 140 9.70 -13.60 5.49
CA MET A 140 10.31 -14.24 4.34
C MET A 140 11.71 -13.69 4.04
N THR A 141 12.64 -14.60 3.76
CA THR A 141 13.93 -14.24 3.17
C THR A 141 13.81 -14.22 1.64
N TRP A 142 14.22 -13.13 1.01
CA TRP A 142 14.15 -12.96 -0.44
C TRP A 142 15.35 -12.21 -1.01
N VAL A 143 15.57 -12.34 -2.32
CA VAL A 143 16.66 -11.71 -3.07
C VAL A 143 16.10 -10.90 -4.23
N GLU A 144 16.58 -9.66 -4.36
CA GLU A 144 16.34 -8.82 -5.54
C GLU A 144 17.37 -9.16 -6.63
N CYS A 145 16.87 -9.52 -7.81
CA CYS A 145 17.66 -9.90 -8.98
C CYS A 145 17.45 -8.97 -10.18
N GLY A 146 16.39 -8.16 -10.19
CA GLY A 146 16.07 -7.23 -11.25
C GLY A 146 17.10 -6.11 -11.36
N LYS A 147 17.62 -5.89 -12.56
CA LYS A 147 18.58 -4.81 -12.85
C LYS A 147 18.02 -3.45 -12.44
N GLY A 148 18.79 -2.70 -11.64
CA GLY A 148 18.35 -1.42 -11.06
C GLY A 148 17.54 -1.56 -9.76
N GLY A 149 17.28 -2.78 -9.29
CA GLY A 149 16.64 -3.02 -8.01
C GLY A 149 17.54 -2.66 -6.84
N VAL A 150 16.96 -2.04 -5.81
CA VAL A 150 17.69 -1.71 -4.58
C VAL A 150 18.24 -2.97 -3.93
N GLY A 151 19.54 -2.97 -3.61
CA GLY A 151 20.18 -4.09 -2.93
C GLY A 151 20.34 -5.35 -3.77
N ARG A 152 20.23 -5.23 -5.11
CA ARG A 152 20.46 -6.33 -6.05
C ARG A 152 21.81 -7.01 -5.79
N ASP A 153 21.79 -8.35 -5.75
CA ASP A 153 23.00 -9.15 -5.63
C ASP A 153 23.18 -10.05 -6.86
N GLU A 154 23.97 -9.58 -7.82
CA GLU A 154 24.21 -10.29 -9.07
C GLU A 154 24.79 -11.70 -8.86
N ARG A 155 25.58 -11.90 -7.80
CA ARG A 155 26.26 -13.18 -7.57
C ARG A 155 25.27 -14.25 -7.12
N ARG A 156 24.28 -13.86 -6.31
CA ARG A 156 23.22 -14.77 -5.86
C ARG A 156 22.24 -15.13 -6.98
N CYS A 157 22.05 -14.25 -7.97
CA CYS A 157 21.06 -14.41 -9.04
C CYS A 157 21.55 -15.18 -10.28
N LYS A 158 22.73 -15.82 -10.25
CA LYS A 158 23.32 -16.48 -11.43
C LYS A 158 22.61 -17.75 -11.91
N ASN A 159 21.92 -18.45 -11.00
CA ASN A 159 21.26 -19.73 -11.28
C ASN A 159 19.73 -19.60 -11.13
N VAL A 160 19.18 -18.49 -11.62
CA VAL A 160 17.75 -18.20 -11.54
C VAL A 160 17.26 -17.89 -12.95
N ASP A 161 16.54 -18.85 -13.54
CA ASP A 161 16.11 -18.79 -14.94
C ASP A 161 14.80 -17.99 -15.14
N GLY A 162 14.05 -17.74 -14.05
CA GLY A 162 12.78 -17.03 -14.06
C GLY A 162 12.41 -16.49 -12.69
N PHE A 163 11.29 -15.76 -12.59
CA PHE A 163 10.82 -15.22 -11.33
C PHE A 163 9.30 -15.37 -11.14
N PRO A 164 8.82 -15.57 -9.90
CA PRO A 164 9.62 -15.88 -8.71
C PRO A 164 10.18 -17.30 -8.76
N THR A 165 11.30 -17.54 -8.09
CA THR A 165 11.86 -18.90 -7.89
C THR A 165 12.22 -19.09 -6.42
N PHE A 166 11.89 -20.25 -5.87
CA PHE A 166 12.14 -20.59 -4.47
C PHE A 166 13.26 -21.63 -4.39
N LEU A 167 14.38 -21.28 -3.75
CA LEU A 167 15.51 -22.18 -3.57
C LEU A 167 15.76 -22.46 -2.09
N SER A 168 16.10 -23.69 -1.75
CA SER A 168 16.69 -24.06 -0.46
C SER A 168 18.14 -24.48 -0.70
N GLY A 169 19.08 -23.55 -0.45
CA GLY A 169 20.46 -23.70 -0.88
C GLY A 169 20.60 -23.72 -2.40
N LYS A 170 20.97 -24.87 -2.97
CA LYS A 170 21.08 -25.08 -4.44
C LYS A 170 19.88 -25.82 -5.04
N ASN A 171 18.98 -26.33 -4.20
CA ASN A 171 17.85 -27.13 -4.66
C ASN A 171 16.66 -26.22 -4.93
N GLU A 172 16.01 -26.41 -6.05
CA GLU A 172 14.75 -25.74 -6.35
C GLU A 172 13.62 -26.38 -5.55
N VAL A 173 12.91 -25.55 -4.79
CA VAL A 173 11.66 -25.93 -4.12
C VAL A 173 10.51 -25.79 -5.12
N GLY A 174 10.53 -24.74 -5.92
CA GLY A 174 9.65 -24.55 -7.06
C GLY A 174 9.89 -23.23 -7.77
N SER A 175 9.31 -23.09 -8.97
CA SER A 175 9.43 -21.92 -9.83
C SER A 175 8.07 -21.44 -10.31
N GLY A 176 7.95 -20.12 -10.52
CA GLY A 176 6.72 -19.44 -10.87
C GLY A 176 5.88 -19.02 -9.64
N GLU A 177 4.89 -18.17 -9.92
CA GLU A 177 3.84 -17.84 -8.95
C GLU A 177 3.04 -19.11 -8.61
N MET A 178 2.85 -19.38 -7.32
CA MET A 178 2.12 -20.56 -6.85
C MET A 178 1.36 -20.28 -5.56
N SER A 179 0.32 -21.07 -5.32
CA SER A 179 -0.50 -20.94 -4.11
C SER A 179 0.30 -21.23 -2.84
N LEU A 180 -0.14 -20.65 -1.73
CA LEU A 180 0.45 -20.93 -0.42
C LEU A 180 0.30 -22.42 -0.04
N ALA A 181 -0.81 -23.06 -0.44
CA ALA A 181 -1.01 -24.48 -0.26
C ALA A 181 0.06 -25.31 -0.99
N LYS A 182 0.43 -24.90 -2.21
CA LYS A 182 1.49 -25.58 -2.96
C LYS A 182 2.86 -25.39 -2.32
N LEU A 183 3.17 -24.19 -1.83
CA LEU A 183 4.41 -23.93 -1.07
C LEU A 183 4.45 -24.73 0.25
N ALA A 184 3.30 -24.86 0.92
CA ALA A 184 3.19 -25.69 2.12
C ALA A 184 3.50 -27.17 1.81
N GLU A 185 2.90 -27.72 0.76
CA GLU A 185 3.17 -29.08 0.28
C GLU A 185 4.65 -29.29 -0.05
N LEU A 186 5.23 -28.44 -0.91
CA LEU A 186 6.63 -28.56 -1.37
C LEU A 186 7.64 -28.38 -0.23
N SER A 187 7.31 -27.56 0.75
CA SER A 187 8.16 -27.35 1.93
C SER A 187 7.90 -28.33 3.07
N GLY A 188 6.93 -29.25 2.93
CA GLY A 188 6.51 -30.17 3.99
C GLY A 188 6.00 -29.45 5.24
N PHE A 189 5.31 -28.32 5.07
CA PHE A 189 4.59 -27.64 6.14
C PHE A 189 3.25 -28.35 6.37
N ALA A 190 3.06 -28.87 7.58
CA ALA A 190 1.84 -29.57 7.96
C ALA A 190 0.76 -28.60 8.46
N GLY A 191 -0.50 -28.93 8.21
CA GLY A 191 -1.65 -28.20 8.77
C GLY A 191 -2.04 -26.93 8.02
N PHE A 192 -1.60 -26.77 6.75
CA PHE A 192 -2.14 -25.72 5.89
C PHE A 192 -3.49 -26.15 5.32
N ASP A 193 -4.54 -25.38 5.61
CA ASP A 193 -5.86 -25.54 5.00
C ASP A 193 -6.14 -24.38 4.05
N GLU A 194 -6.17 -24.69 2.75
CA GLU A 194 -6.45 -23.73 1.68
C GLU A 194 -7.83 -23.07 1.82
N LYS A 195 -8.81 -23.76 2.42
CA LYS A 195 -10.17 -23.24 2.58
C LYS A 195 -10.27 -22.13 3.62
N LEU A 196 -9.28 -22.02 4.50
CA LEU A 196 -9.20 -20.97 5.51
C LEU A 196 -8.49 -19.72 4.99
N GLU A 197 -7.86 -19.79 3.81
CA GLU A 197 -7.28 -18.61 3.18
C GLU A 197 -8.36 -17.78 2.47
N PRO A 198 -8.35 -16.45 2.63
CA PRO A 198 -9.26 -15.60 1.89
C PRO A 198 -8.92 -15.68 0.40
N GLU A 199 -9.96 -15.88 -0.42
CA GLU A 199 -9.84 -15.80 -1.87
C GLU A 199 -9.46 -14.37 -2.25
N ARG A 200 -8.15 -14.15 -2.41
CA ARG A 200 -7.61 -12.85 -2.80
C ARG A 200 -7.73 -12.77 -4.31
N ASP A 201 -8.80 -12.15 -4.77
CA ASP A 201 -8.98 -11.83 -6.18
C ASP A 201 -7.92 -10.78 -6.58
N LEU A 202 -6.77 -11.28 -7.03
CA LEU A 202 -5.65 -10.48 -7.52
C LEU A 202 -5.98 -9.77 -8.85
N SER A 203 -7.18 -9.99 -9.42
CA SER A 203 -7.70 -9.28 -10.59
C SER A 203 -8.34 -7.92 -10.24
N GLY A 204 -8.60 -7.65 -8.96
CA GLY A 204 -9.24 -6.42 -8.50
C GLY A 204 -8.28 -5.24 -8.36
N SER A 205 -7.97 -4.56 -9.47
CA SER A 205 -7.54 -3.15 -9.41
C SER A 205 -8.54 -2.37 -8.53
N GLY A 206 -8.03 -1.65 -7.53
CA GLY A 206 -8.83 -0.98 -6.52
C GLY A 206 -10.01 -0.20 -7.08
N SER A 207 -11.21 -0.67 -6.76
CA SER A 207 -12.39 0.18 -6.68
C SER A 207 -12.68 0.37 -5.20
N CYS A 208 -12.39 1.57 -4.69
CA CYS A 208 -12.91 2.00 -3.40
C CYS A 208 -14.44 2.03 -3.49
N ARG A 209 -15.12 1.26 -2.65
CA ARG A 209 -16.54 1.49 -2.33
C ARG A 209 -16.65 2.39 -1.11
#